data_AF-A0A7X5D9G5-F1
#
_entry.id   AF-A0A7X5D9G5-F1
#
_cell.length_a   1.000
_cell.length_b   1.000
_cell.length_c   1.000
_cell.angle_alpha   90.00
_cell.angle_beta   90.00
_cell.angle_gamma   90.00
#
_symmetry.space_group_name_H-M   'P 1'
#
loop_
_entity.id
_entity.type
_entity.pdbx_description
1 polymer ?
#
loop_
_entity_poly.entity_id
_entity_poly.type
_entity_poly.pdbx_seq_one_letter_code
_entity_poly.pdbx_strand_id
1 'polypeptide(L)'
;MEKRKNLCAMIPEELHGRVKQEQEALALTLAQYVEMVLEEHFKKGGKEMGNGTRTLAFQVSEELFGRVKEYLAKHPGLSQREFVIGLITRELERYEEEAAEENRTEAEGAERNNDEAGEAREEQEADTEAS
;
A
#
# COMPACT_ATOMS: atom_id res chain seq x y z
N MET A 1 -15.00 38.66 0.92
CA MET A 1 -15.84 37.94 -0.06
C MET A 1 -14.95 36.96 -0.79
N GLU A 2 -15.24 35.67 -0.70
CA GLU A 2 -14.52 34.65 -1.44
C GLU A 2 -14.85 34.72 -2.93
N LYS A 3 -13.85 34.53 -3.79
CA LYS A 3 -14.04 34.52 -5.25
C LYS A 3 -14.71 33.21 -5.65
N ARG A 4 -16.02 33.24 -5.95
CA ARG A 4 -16.78 32.06 -6.42
C ARG A 4 -16.83 32.01 -7.95
N LYS A 5 -16.70 30.82 -8.52
CA LYS A 5 -16.87 30.55 -9.96
C LYS A 5 -17.89 29.43 -10.15
N ASN A 6 -18.69 29.49 -11.21
CA ASN A 6 -19.66 28.44 -11.51
C ASN A 6 -18.97 27.22 -12.14
N LEU A 7 -19.39 26.03 -11.73
CA LEU A 7 -19.00 24.75 -12.34
C LEU A 7 -20.21 24.19 -13.09
N CYS A 8 -20.08 23.94 -14.39
CA CYS A 8 -21.14 23.37 -15.23
C CYS A 8 -20.57 22.18 -16.00
N ALA A 9 -21.21 21.02 -15.86
CA ALA A 9 -20.89 19.80 -16.59
C ALA A 9 -22.20 19.05 -16.90
N MET A 10 -22.26 18.40 -18.05
CA MET A 10 -23.35 17.48 -18.36
C MET A 10 -23.09 16.18 -17.61
N ILE A 11 -24.05 15.78 -16.78
CA ILE A 11 -24.01 14.53 -16.01
C ILE A 11 -25.16 13.61 -16.47
N PRO A 12 -24.98 12.28 -16.41
CA PRO A 12 -26.05 11.34 -16.70
C PRO A 12 -27.29 11.57 -15.82
N GLU A 13 -28.48 11.31 -16.37
CA GLU A 13 -29.76 11.54 -15.67
C GLU A 13 -29.86 10.76 -14.36
N GLU A 14 -29.37 9.52 -14.31
CA GLU A 14 -29.33 8.74 -13.08
C GLU A 14 -28.51 9.41 -11.97
N LEU A 15 -27.35 9.98 -12.32
CA LEU A 15 -26.48 10.65 -11.36
C LEU A 15 -27.11 11.97 -10.89
N HIS A 16 -27.74 12.72 -11.81
CA HIS A 16 -28.50 13.92 -11.45
C HIS A 16 -29.65 13.61 -10.49
N GLY A 17 -30.38 12.51 -10.74
CA GLY A 17 -31.47 12.05 -9.87
C GLY A 17 -30.99 11.76 -8.44
N ARG A 18 -29.86 11.06 -8.29
CA ARG A 18 -29.26 10.77 -6.98
C ARG A 18 -28.80 12.03 -6.25
N VAL A 19 -28.07 12.91 -6.93
CA VAL A 19 -27.62 14.20 -6.38
C VAL A 19 -28.80 15.01 -5.85
N LYS A 20 -29.92 15.03 -6.58
CA LYS A 20 -31.13 15.75 -6.15
C LYS A 20 -31.81 15.12 -4.93
N GLN A 21 -31.86 13.80 -4.84
CA GLN A 21 -32.41 13.11 -3.66
C GLN A 21 -31.53 13.36 -2.42
N GLU A 22 -30.21 13.26 -2.57
CA GLU A 22 -29.28 13.42 -1.46
C GLU A 22 -29.22 14.86 -0.94
N GLN A 23 -29.21 15.87 -1.81
CA GLN A 23 -29.27 17.27 -1.36
C GLN A 23 -30.57 17.57 -0.59
N GLU A 24 -31.72 17.00 -1.01
CA GLU A 24 -33.01 17.23 -0.37
C GLU A 24 -33.07 16.53 0.99
N ALA A 25 -32.55 15.29 1.08
CA ALA A 25 -32.44 14.55 2.33
C ALA A 25 -31.53 15.25 3.35
N LEU A 26 -30.45 15.89 2.88
CA LEU A 26 -29.51 16.63 3.72
C LEU A 26 -29.89 18.09 3.94
N ALA A 27 -31.03 18.55 3.37
CA ALA A 27 -31.48 19.94 3.39
C ALA A 27 -30.41 20.95 2.91
N LEU A 28 -29.60 20.53 1.93
CA LEU A 28 -28.55 21.34 1.32
C LEU A 28 -28.98 21.90 -0.04
N THR A 29 -28.43 23.07 -0.39
CA THR A 29 -28.52 23.55 -1.77
C THR A 29 -27.56 22.77 -2.66
N LEU A 30 -27.86 22.66 -3.97
CA LEU A 30 -26.99 21.96 -4.93
C LEU A 30 -25.54 22.45 -4.86
N ALA A 31 -25.33 23.77 -4.72
CA ALA A 31 -24.00 24.35 -4.61
C ALA A 31 -23.25 23.85 -3.36
N GLN A 32 -23.92 23.79 -2.20
CA GLN A 32 -23.32 23.29 -0.95
C GLN A 32 -23.06 21.79 -1.01
N TYR A 33 -23.98 21.03 -1.60
CA TYR A 33 -23.80 19.60 -1.78
C TYR A 33 -22.61 19.30 -2.70
N VAL A 34 -22.50 19.99 -3.84
CA VAL A 34 -21.36 19.87 -4.75
C VAL A 34 -20.06 20.31 -4.09
N GLU A 35 -20.07 21.40 -3.31
CA GLU A 35 -18.91 21.86 -2.55
C GLU A 35 -18.46 20.80 -1.54
N MET A 36 -19.38 20.21 -0.78
CA MET A 36 -19.10 19.14 0.19
C MET A 36 -18.54 17.89 -0.50
N VAL A 37 -19.14 17.44 -1.61
CA VAL A 37 -18.68 16.28 -2.38
C VAL A 37 -17.30 16.55 -2.99
N LEU A 38 -17.05 17.75 -3.52
CA LEU A 38 -15.74 18.11 -4.06
C LEU A 38 -14.70 18.22 -2.94
N GLU A 39 -15.03 18.81 -1.80
CA GLU A 39 -14.14 18.84 -0.65
C GLU A 39 -13.81 17.44 -0.16
N GLU A 40 -14.81 16.56 -0.03
CA GLU A 40 -14.60 15.17 0.35
C GLU A 40 -13.77 14.43 -0.69
N HIS A 41 -14.06 14.60 -1.98
CA HIS A 41 -13.32 14.00 -3.07
C HIS A 41 -11.86 14.46 -3.07
N PHE A 42 -11.57 15.75 -2.88
CA PHE A 42 -10.20 16.28 -2.86
C PHE A 42 -9.48 16.11 -1.50
N LYS A 43 -10.21 15.90 -0.40
CA LYS A 43 -9.63 15.61 0.94
C LYS A 43 -9.42 14.12 1.18
N LYS A 44 -10.30 13.24 0.67
CA LYS A 44 -10.23 11.78 0.82
C LYS A 44 -9.62 11.08 -0.41
N GLY A 45 -9.72 11.66 -1.60
CA GLY A 45 -9.29 11.06 -2.87
C GLY A 45 -8.16 11.85 -3.54
N GLY A 46 -6.91 11.51 -3.20
CA GLY A 46 -5.80 11.68 -4.13
C GLY A 46 -5.39 13.11 -4.49
N LYS A 47 -4.92 13.89 -3.53
CA LYS A 47 -3.84 14.83 -3.85
C LYS A 47 -2.51 14.11 -3.67
N GLU A 48 -1.86 13.81 -4.78
CA GLU A 48 -0.39 13.76 -4.82
C GLU A 48 0.12 15.05 -4.18
N MET A 49 0.52 14.97 -2.91
CA MET A 49 1.15 16.07 -2.20
C MET A 49 2.61 16.14 -2.64
N GLY A 50 2.86 16.62 -3.87
CA GLY A 50 4.08 17.28 -4.37
C GLY A 50 5.49 16.69 -4.16
N ASN A 51 5.67 15.62 -3.38
CA ASN A 51 6.97 15.31 -2.75
C ASN A 51 7.28 13.79 -2.78
N GLY A 52 6.66 13.01 -3.66
CA GLY A 52 6.89 11.55 -3.76
C GLY A 52 6.27 10.72 -2.62
N THR A 53 5.38 11.30 -1.82
CA THR A 53 4.66 10.59 -0.75
C THR A 53 3.23 10.27 -1.17
N ARG A 54 2.78 9.04 -0.87
CA ARG A 54 1.40 8.59 -1.05
C ARG A 54 0.75 8.40 0.32
N THR A 55 -0.50 8.83 0.47
CA THR A 55 -1.26 8.67 1.71
C THR A 55 -1.97 7.32 1.72
N LEU A 56 -1.75 6.52 2.76
CA LEU A 56 -2.50 5.30 3.05
C LEU A 56 -3.59 5.63 4.08
N ALA A 57 -4.85 5.69 3.64
CA ALA A 57 -5.99 5.93 4.51
C ALA A 57 -6.92 4.70 4.49
N PHE A 58 -7.24 4.17 5.66
CA PHE A 58 -8.19 3.07 5.84
C PHE A 58 -9.02 3.29 7.09
N GLN A 59 -10.24 2.75 7.11
CA GLN A 59 -11.10 2.78 8.29
C GLN A 59 -10.73 1.62 9.22
N VAL A 60 -10.75 1.87 10.53
CA VAL A 60 -10.54 0.86 11.56
C VAL A 60 -11.73 0.84 12.52
N SER A 61 -11.94 -0.27 13.21
CA SER A 61 -12.95 -0.34 14.27
C SER A 61 -12.60 0.60 15.44
N GLU A 62 -13.62 1.07 16.16
CA GLU A 62 -13.41 1.91 17.35
C GLU A 62 -12.61 1.18 18.44
N GLU A 63 -12.82 -0.13 18.59
CA GLU A 63 -12.07 -0.95 19.53
C GLU A 63 -10.56 -0.93 19.21
N LEU A 64 -10.20 -1.11 17.93
CA LEU A 64 -8.82 -1.09 17.50
C LEU A 64 -8.22 0.31 17.67
N PHE A 65 -8.97 1.35 17.34
CA PHE A 65 -8.55 2.74 17.54
C PHE A 65 -8.26 3.04 19.03
N GLY A 66 -9.14 2.59 19.93
CA GLY A 66 -8.97 2.72 21.38
C GLY A 66 -7.72 2.01 21.88
N ARG A 67 -7.49 0.76 21.45
CA ARG A 67 -6.29 -0.01 21.78
C ARG A 67 -5.01 0.67 21.33
N VAL A 68 -4.98 1.19 20.09
CA VAL A 68 -3.82 1.93 19.57
C VAL A 68 -3.55 3.18 20.40
N LYS A 69 -4.60 3.92 20.78
CA LYS A 69 -4.48 5.11 21.64
C LYS A 69 -3.90 4.79 23.01
N GLU A 70 -4.36 3.72 23.65
CA GLU A 70 -3.85 3.28 24.96
C GLU A 70 -2.38 2.86 24.87
N TYR A 71 -2.00 2.14 23.81
CA TYR A 71 -0.62 1.78 23.55
C TYR A 71 0.27 3.02 23.41
N LEU A 72 -0.12 3.98 22.57
CA LEU A 72 0.64 5.22 22.38
C LEU A 72 0.76 6.05 23.66
N ALA A 73 -0.25 6.04 24.53
CA ALA A 73 -0.20 6.73 25.82
C ALA A 73 0.86 6.12 26.76
N LYS A 74 1.11 4.81 26.68
CA LYS A 74 2.14 4.11 27.46
C LYS A 74 3.55 4.25 26.88
N HIS A 75 3.66 4.70 25.64
CA HIS A 75 4.93 4.90 24.94
C HIS A 75 5.15 6.39 24.58
N PRO A 76 5.42 7.24 25.58
CA PRO A 76 5.62 8.66 25.36
C PRO A 76 6.84 8.89 24.43
N GLY A 77 6.60 9.58 23.32
CA GLY A 77 7.61 9.84 22.29
C GLY A 77 7.39 9.06 20.99
N LEU A 78 6.51 8.06 20.97
CA LEU A 78 6.12 7.37 19.75
C LEU A 78 4.87 8.03 19.16
N SER A 79 4.98 8.61 17.97
CA SER A 79 3.81 9.11 17.25
C SER A 79 3.01 7.97 16.61
N GLN A 80 1.70 8.19 16.43
CA GLN A 80 0.84 7.22 15.72
C GLN A 80 1.38 6.91 14.32
N ARG A 81 1.96 7.92 13.64
CA ARG A 81 2.58 7.77 12.33
C ARG A 81 3.80 6.85 12.39
N GLU A 82 4.72 7.08 13.32
CA GLU A 82 5.92 6.25 13.48
C GLU A 82 5.59 4.82 13.87
N PHE A 83 4.57 4.65 14.72
CA PHE A 83 4.07 3.32 15.08
C PHE A 83 3.60 2.53 13.86
N VAL A 84 2.75 3.14 13.01
CA VAL A 84 2.23 2.49 11.80
C VAL A 84 3.34 2.25 10.78
N ILE A 85 4.21 3.23 10.53
CA ILE A 85 5.33 3.07 9.60
C ILE A 85 6.24 1.94 10.08
N GLY A 86 6.64 1.93 11.35
CA GLY A 86 7.50 0.88 11.89
C GLY A 86 6.88 -0.50 11.85
N LEU A 87 5.56 -0.62 12.01
CA LEU A 87 4.84 -1.89 11.82
C LEU A 87 4.96 -2.40 10.39
N ILE A 88 4.73 -1.52 9.40
CA ILE A 88 4.78 -1.88 7.99
C ILE A 88 6.23 -2.22 7.58
N THR A 89 7.20 -1.37 7.93
CA THR A 89 8.61 -1.57 7.56
C THR A 89 9.14 -2.89 8.09
N ARG A 90 8.90 -3.23 9.37
CA ARG A 90 9.36 -4.51 9.94
C ARG A 90 8.73 -5.72 9.25
N GLU A 91 7.46 -5.63 8.87
CA GLU A 91 6.78 -6.73 8.19
C GLU A 91 7.32 -6.93 6.77
N LEU A 92 7.62 -5.83 6.07
CA LEU A 92 8.25 -5.88 4.74
C LEU A 92 9.69 -6.41 4.80
N GLU A 93 10.49 -5.94 5.76
CA GLU A 93 11.85 -6.45 5.99
C GLU A 93 11.83 -7.95 6.25
N ARG A 94 10.91 -8.44 7.11
CA ARG A 94 10.78 -9.89 7.36
C ARG A 94 10.43 -10.67 6.09
N TYR A 95 9.50 -10.18 5.28
CA TYR A 95 9.12 -10.82 4.02
C TYR A 95 10.29 -10.84 3.01
N GLU A 96 11.04 -9.75 2.92
CA GLU A 96 12.21 -9.66 2.03
C GLU A 96 13.36 -10.55 2.49
N GLU A 97 13.58 -10.68 3.81
CA GLU A 97 14.55 -11.60 4.39
C GLU A 97 14.18 -13.06 4.11
N GLU A 98 12.94 -13.46 4.37
CA GLU A 98 12.43 -14.81 4.08
C GLU A 98 12.59 -15.15 2.58
N ALA A 99 12.20 -14.23 1.69
CA ALA A 99 12.36 -14.41 0.24
C ALA A 99 13.84 -14.48 -0.21
N ALA A 100 14.74 -13.75 0.47
CA ALA A 100 16.17 -13.77 0.17
C ALA A 100 16.88 -15.04 0.70
N GLU A 101 16.35 -15.69 1.74
CA GLU A 101 16.82 -17.00 2.21
C GLU A 101 16.34 -18.14 1.30
N GLU A 102 15.10 -18.09 0.81
CA GLU A 102 14.60 -19.03 -0.20
C GLU A 102 15.43 -18.96 -1.49
N ASN A 103 15.73 -17.76 -1.98
CA ASN A 103 16.52 -17.58 -3.20
C ASN A 103 18.00 -17.97 -3.02
N ARG A 104 18.56 -17.84 -1.80
CA ARG A 104 19.92 -18.30 -1.48
C ARG A 104 20.00 -19.82 -1.36
N THR A 105 19.02 -20.46 -0.75
CA THR A 105 18.97 -21.93 -0.64
C THR A 105 18.76 -22.60 -1.99
N GLU A 106 18.02 -21.97 -2.92
CA GLU A 106 17.92 -22.41 -4.32
C GLU A 106 19.21 -22.21 -5.11
N ALA A 107 19.92 -21.09 -4.92
CA ALA A 107 21.21 -20.84 -5.57
C ALA A 107 22.33 -21.77 -5.05
N GLU A 108 22.41 -22.00 -3.74
CA GLU A 108 23.39 -22.90 -3.12
C GLU A 108 23.08 -24.39 -3.43
N GLY A 109 21.80 -24.74 -3.62
CA GLY A 109 21.38 -26.05 -4.10
C GLY A 109 21.71 -26.28 -5.58
N ALA A 110 21.67 -25.23 -6.40
CA ALA A 110 22.05 -25.29 -7.81
C ALA A 110 23.57 -25.39 -8.02
N GLU A 111 24.39 -24.72 -7.19
CA GLU A 111 25.85 -24.81 -7.25
C GLU A 111 26.38 -26.19 -6.82
N ARG A 112 25.86 -26.78 -5.73
CA ARG A 112 26.26 -28.14 -5.29
C ARG A 112 25.96 -29.24 -6.31
N ASN A 113 24.87 -29.13 -7.06
CA ASN A 113 24.52 -30.08 -8.11
C ASN A 113 25.43 -29.97 -9.35
N ASN A 114 26.11 -28.85 -9.53
CA ASN A 114 26.98 -28.62 -10.68
C ASN A 114 28.43 -29.07 -10.42
N ASP A 115 28.89 -29.01 -9.16
CA ASP A 115 30.19 -29.54 -8.74
C ASP A 115 30.22 -31.08 -8.73
N GLU A 116 29.14 -31.75 -8.26
CA GLU A 116 29.04 -33.23 -8.27
C GLU A 116 28.96 -33.83 -9.69
N ALA A 117 28.45 -33.07 -10.67
CA ALA A 117 28.40 -33.49 -12.07
C ALA A 117 29.73 -33.23 -12.83
N GLY A 118 30.57 -32.32 -12.33
CA GLY A 118 31.90 -32.02 -12.88
C GLY A 118 32.94 -33.08 -12.52
N GLU A 119 32.96 -33.51 -11.25
CA GLU A 119 33.93 -34.52 -10.77
C GLU A 119 33.65 -35.92 -11.35
N ALA A 120 32.40 -36.28 -11.61
CA ALA A 120 32.03 -37.57 -12.23
C ALA A 120 32.46 -37.69 -13.71
N ARG A 121 32.83 -36.58 -14.37
CA ARG A 121 33.19 -36.56 -15.80
C ARG A 121 34.70 -36.65 -16.05
N GLU A 122 35.53 -36.23 -15.09
CA GLU A 122 37.00 -36.33 -15.19
C GLU A 122 37.52 -37.76 -14.92
N GLU A 123 36.81 -38.58 -14.15
CA GLU A 123 37.23 -39.98 -13.89
C GLU A 123 36.98 -40.93 -15.08
N GLN A 124 36.21 -40.52 -16.10
CA GLN A 124 35.85 -41.38 -17.24
C GLN A 124 36.70 -41.14 -18.50
N GLU A 125 37.45 -40.03 -18.59
CA GLU A 125 38.34 -39.74 -19.73
C GLU A 125 39.76 -40.34 -19.55
N ALA A 126 40.16 -40.73 -18.34
CA ALA A 126 41.49 -41.32 -18.09
C ALA A 126 41.63 -42.80 -18.51
N ASP A 127 40.54 -43.52 -18.80
CA ASP A 127 40.57 -44.96 -19.11
C ASP A 127 40.49 -45.29 -20.62
N THR A 128 40.46 -44.28 -21.50
CA THR A 128 40.36 -44.50 -22.96
C THR A 128 41.64 -44.22 -23.75
N GLU A 129 42.72 -43.71 -23.14
CA GLU A 129 44.01 -43.47 -23.82
C GLU A 129 45.08 -44.57 -23.61
N ALA A 130 44.76 -45.67 -22.90
CA ALA A 130 45.73 -46.73 -22.58
C ALA A 130 45.45 -48.10 -23.23
N SER A 131 44.91 -48.15 -24.46
CA SER A 131 44.82 -49.39 -25.26
C SER A 131 45.39 -49.26 -26.65
#